data_AF-A0A2E8H1U5-F1
#
_entry.id   AF-A0A2E8H1U5-F1
#
_cell.length_a   1.000
_cell.length_b   1.000
_cell.length_c   1.000
_cell.angle_alpha   90.00
_cell.angle_beta   90.00
_cell.angle_gamma   90.00
#
_symmetry.space_group_name_H-M   'P 1'
#
loop_
_entity.id
_entity.type
_entity.pdbx_description
1 polymer ?
#
loop_
_entity_poly.entity_id
_entity_poly.type
_entity_poly.pdbx_seq_one_letter_code
_entity_poly.pdbx_strand_id
1 'polypeptide(L)'
;MVYVPSENGYCLRDELTENPSGLQVIGTERHESRRIDRQLRGRAGRQGDPGASRFYMSLEDDLMRLFGSERIAKVMDRLGAEEGEVIEHSMVTRSIERAQKKVEARNFEMRKHLLKYDDVMNQQRQVIYNRRRDILERDTAHDQVLELMEDAVAGLVAAHAQPGLPAEEWTWEDLSEEFSGVFFTPFPVEVEDRAGTDVEALGEVVLDTARGAYEHRRDLVTEETFREVEKAVLLHTVDTCWQEHLYEMDELKEGVGFAGVAGKDPLLVYQKEAFEMFESLISRIDAESLRNLFQLRVDAGPPPERRVPLGRGQLSDIHSEATNLGFRGAPPPTPGQASGDGLPLGKPAGGPRDRGLVAAGSEGTDTAKKAPIRTGPKVGRNDPCPCGSGKKYKQCHGRA
;
A
#
# COMPACT_ATOMS: atom_id res chain seq x y z
N MET A 1 31.61 28.64 11.73
CA MET A 1 33.03 28.22 11.70
C MET A 1 33.78 29.13 12.64
N VAL A 2 34.00 28.69 13.88
CA VAL A 2 34.86 29.41 14.82
C VAL A 2 36.27 28.89 14.56
N TYR A 3 37.11 29.75 13.99
CA TYR A 3 38.54 29.49 13.82
C TYR A 3 39.16 29.60 15.22
N VAL A 4 39.43 28.47 15.87
CA VAL A 4 40.29 28.43 17.05
C VAL A 4 41.71 28.23 16.50
N PRO A 5 42.62 29.21 16.60
CA PRO A 5 44.00 29.01 16.18
C PRO A 5 44.66 28.04 17.16
N SER A 6 45.38 27.03 16.67
CA SER A 6 46.29 26.28 17.53
C SER A 6 47.49 27.17 17.88
N GLU A 7 48.01 27.03 19.10
CA GLU A 7 49.06 27.90 19.67
C GLU A 7 50.37 27.96 18.85
N ASN A 8 50.52 27.12 17.82
CA ASN A 8 51.75 26.96 17.04
C ASN A 8 51.69 27.47 15.59
N GLY A 9 50.62 28.15 15.17
CA GLY A 9 50.57 28.83 13.86
C GLY A 9 50.41 27.92 12.64
N TYR A 10 50.12 26.63 12.83
CA TYR A 10 49.75 25.70 11.75
C TYR A 10 48.27 25.82 11.40
N CYS A 11 47.91 25.60 10.12
CA CYS A 11 46.50 25.45 9.75
C CYS A 11 45.98 24.12 10.29
N LEU A 12 44.73 24.06 10.75
CA LEU A 12 44.04 22.80 11.11
C LEU A 12 44.19 21.72 10.02
N ARG A 13 44.27 22.15 8.76
CA ARG A 13 44.49 21.27 7.61
C ARG A 13 45.88 20.62 7.61
N ASP A 14 46.91 21.37 8.01
CA ASP A 14 48.29 20.92 8.05
C ASP A 14 48.50 19.92 9.21
N GLU A 15 47.91 20.21 10.38
CA GLU A 15 47.87 19.28 11.52
C GLU A 15 47.14 17.98 11.20
N LEU A 16 46.03 18.05 10.43
CA LEU A 16 45.28 16.88 9.98
C LEU A 16 46.01 16.03 8.93
N THR A 17 46.92 16.62 8.15
CA THR A 17 47.79 15.87 7.22
C THR A 17 48.93 15.16 7.92
N GLU A 18 49.50 15.76 8.97
CA GLU A 18 50.60 15.17 9.74
C GLU A 18 50.10 14.11 10.74
N ASN A 19 48.93 14.32 11.32
CA ASN A 19 48.24 13.37 12.17
C ASN A 19 46.81 13.17 11.63
N PRO A 20 46.57 12.19 10.74
CA PRO A 20 45.25 11.95 10.17
C PRO A 20 44.27 11.51 11.28
N SER A 21 43.67 12.49 11.93
CA SER A 21 42.59 12.30 12.88
C SER A 21 41.30 12.18 12.09
N GLY A 22 40.67 11.02 12.25
CA GLY A 22 39.45 10.69 11.54
C GLY A 22 38.23 11.45 12.04
N LEU A 23 37.09 11.25 11.37
CA LEU A 23 35.81 11.70 11.91
C LEU A 23 35.55 11.00 13.27
N GLN A 24 35.43 11.79 14.33
CA GLN A 24 34.93 11.33 15.62
C GLN A 24 33.41 11.47 15.65
N VAL A 25 32.71 10.35 15.73
CA VAL A 25 31.26 10.32 15.93
C VAL A 25 30.97 10.24 17.42
N ILE A 26 30.18 11.18 17.93
CA ILE A 26 29.69 11.17 19.31
C ILE A 26 28.18 10.93 19.26
N GLY A 27 27.74 9.80 19.81
CA GLY A 27 26.34 9.58 20.14
C GLY A 27 26.09 10.10 21.54
N THR A 28 25.25 11.10 21.69
CA THR A 28 24.88 11.66 23.01
C THR A 28 24.00 10.71 23.79
N GLU A 29 23.21 9.90 23.08
CA GLU A 29 22.30 8.89 23.60
C GLU A 29 22.38 7.63 22.73
N ARG A 30 21.64 6.59 23.15
CA ARG A 30 21.41 5.40 22.33
C ARG A 30 19.97 5.30 21.91
N HIS A 31 19.77 5.05 20.62
CA HIS A 31 18.44 4.81 20.09
C HIS A 31 17.94 3.44 20.54
N GLU A 32 16.62 3.29 20.67
CA GLU A 32 15.95 1.99 20.83
C GLU A 32 16.37 0.95 19.78
N SER A 33 16.63 1.39 18.53
CA SER A 33 17.08 0.51 17.47
C SER A 33 18.58 0.60 17.28
N ARG A 34 19.22 -0.56 17.37
CA ARG A 34 20.65 -0.72 17.14
C ARG A 34 21.04 -0.37 15.70
N ARG A 35 20.11 -0.50 14.75
CA ARG A 35 20.33 -0.15 13.34
C ARG A 35 20.69 1.33 13.20
N ILE A 36 20.03 2.22 13.93
CA ILE A 36 20.25 3.67 13.85
C ILE A 36 21.58 4.05 14.50
N ASP A 37 21.91 3.46 15.65
CA ASP A 37 23.24 3.61 16.28
C ASP A 37 24.37 3.16 15.32
N ARG A 38 24.18 2.05 14.61
CA ARG A 38 25.13 1.55 13.61
C ARG A 38 25.25 2.47 12.40
N GLN A 39 24.15 3.09 11.97
CA GLN A 39 24.18 4.09 10.89
C GLN A 39 24.97 5.34 11.30
N LEU A 40 24.76 5.84 12.52
CA LEU A 40 25.51 6.97 13.05
C LEU A 40 27.01 6.64 13.15
N ARG A 41 27.34 5.48 13.73
CA ARG A 41 28.72 4.96 13.81
C ARG A 41 29.38 4.85 12.43
N GLY A 42 28.65 4.33 11.43
CA GLY A 42 29.16 4.11 10.08
C GLY A 42 29.41 5.40 9.27
N ARG A 43 29.22 6.58 9.86
CA ARG A 43 29.67 7.85 9.27
C ARG A 43 31.19 8.03 9.39
N ALA A 44 31.80 7.47 10.44
CA ALA A 44 33.25 7.40 10.59
C ALA A 44 33.82 6.14 9.93
N GLY A 45 35.11 6.14 9.58
CA GLY A 45 35.80 4.94 9.09
C GLY A 45 35.46 4.54 7.65
N ARG A 46 34.99 5.48 6.82
CA ARG A 46 34.60 5.19 5.43
C ARG A 46 35.84 4.90 4.59
N GLN A 47 35.75 3.90 3.70
CA GLN A 47 36.84 3.52 2.79
C GLN A 47 38.20 3.21 3.47
N GLY A 48 38.19 2.89 4.78
CA GLY A 48 39.42 2.64 5.54
C GLY A 48 40.05 3.90 6.13
N ASP A 49 39.42 5.07 5.98
CA ASP A 49 39.83 6.29 6.66
C ASP A 49 39.89 6.06 8.18
N PRO A 50 40.82 6.71 8.90
CA PRO A 50 40.77 6.76 10.35
C PRO A 50 39.41 7.29 10.81
N GLY A 51 38.94 6.83 11.97
CA GLY A 51 37.68 7.27 12.53
C GLY A 51 37.37 6.54 13.82
N ALA A 52 36.63 7.20 14.70
CA ALA A 52 36.24 6.63 15.98
C ALA A 52 34.80 7.01 16.32
N SER A 53 34.16 6.18 17.13
CA SER A 53 32.80 6.42 17.59
C SER A 53 32.70 6.16 19.07
N ARG A 54 32.15 7.11 19.83
CA ARG A 54 31.87 6.95 21.26
C ARG A 54 30.42 7.28 21.50
N PHE A 55 29.75 6.46 22.29
CA PHE A 55 28.34 6.63 22.64
C PHE A 55 28.26 6.84 24.15
N TYR A 56 27.60 7.91 24.53
CA TYR A 56 27.24 8.25 25.90
C TYR A 56 25.77 7.88 26.11
N MET A 57 25.41 7.71 27.38
CA MET A 57 24.05 7.39 27.80
C MET A 57 23.96 7.68 29.29
N SER A 58 22.88 8.32 29.72
CA SER A 58 22.56 8.53 31.13
C SER A 58 21.73 7.37 31.68
N LEU A 59 21.75 7.18 33.00
CA LEU A 59 20.81 6.28 33.67
C LEU A 59 19.37 6.82 33.62
N GLU A 60 19.21 8.14 33.42
CA GLU A 60 17.93 8.83 33.32
C GLU A 60 17.29 8.72 31.93
N ASP A 61 18.04 8.28 30.91
CA ASP A 61 17.55 8.16 29.53
C ASP A 61 16.39 7.15 29.43
N ASP A 62 15.47 7.37 28.49
CA ASP A 62 14.26 6.53 28.35
C ASP A 62 14.55 5.04 28.18
N LEU A 63 15.62 4.69 27.43
CA LEU A 63 16.04 3.30 27.26
C LEU A 63 16.41 2.65 28.61
N MET A 64 17.02 3.42 29.50
CA MET A 64 17.43 2.99 30.83
C MET A 64 16.29 3.03 31.82
N ARG A 65 15.39 4.02 31.72
CA ARG A 65 14.17 4.09 32.53
C ARG A 65 13.25 2.89 32.30
N LEU A 66 13.10 2.47 31.04
CA LEU A 66 12.20 1.36 30.67
C LEU A 66 12.79 -0.04 30.94
N PHE A 67 14.12 -0.20 30.98
CA PHE A 67 14.76 -1.53 31.01
C PHE A 67 15.93 -1.68 32.00
N GLY A 68 16.32 -0.62 32.70
CA GLY A 68 17.53 -0.56 33.51
C GLY A 68 17.34 -0.80 35.01
N SER A 69 16.11 -0.92 35.51
CA SER A 69 15.84 -0.72 36.95
C SER A 69 16.44 -1.76 37.89
N GLU A 70 16.43 -3.06 37.59
CA GLU A 70 16.85 -4.05 38.60
C GLU A 70 18.30 -4.54 38.50
N ARG A 71 18.82 -4.74 37.29
CA ARG A 71 20.14 -5.36 37.09
C ARG A 71 21.27 -4.35 37.05
N ILE A 72 20.98 -3.14 36.57
CA ILE A 72 21.99 -2.10 36.44
C ILE A 72 22.17 -1.39 37.78
N ALA A 73 21.09 -1.15 38.53
CA ALA A 73 21.15 -0.70 39.93
C ALA A 73 22.04 -1.63 40.79
N LYS A 74 21.81 -2.95 40.75
CA LYS A 74 22.64 -3.93 41.49
C LYS A 74 24.12 -3.93 41.09
N VAL A 75 24.43 -3.57 39.85
CA VAL A 75 25.81 -3.47 39.36
C VAL A 75 26.44 -2.16 39.82
N MET A 76 25.68 -1.06 39.83
CA MET A 76 26.08 0.26 40.38
C MET A 76 26.35 0.18 41.88
N ASP A 77 25.42 -0.39 42.65
CA ASP A 77 25.54 -0.58 44.11
C ASP A 77 26.77 -1.40 44.47
N ARG A 78 27.13 -2.38 43.63
CA ARG A 78 28.29 -3.26 43.85
C ARG A 78 29.61 -2.64 43.40
N LEU A 79 29.57 -1.75 42.42
CA LEU A 79 30.73 -1.01 41.92
C LEU A 79 31.06 0.20 42.81
N GLY A 80 30.10 0.69 43.61
CA GLY A 80 30.30 1.85 44.46
C GLY A 80 30.61 3.12 43.66
N ALA A 81 30.10 3.21 42.43
CA ALA A 81 30.39 4.33 41.54
C ALA A 81 29.77 5.62 42.10
N GLU A 82 30.58 6.68 42.19
CA GLU A 82 30.15 7.98 42.70
C GLU A 82 29.46 8.80 41.60
N GLU A 83 28.62 9.75 42.01
CA GLU A 83 27.85 10.60 41.09
C GLU A 83 28.82 11.44 40.22
N GLY A 84 28.78 11.23 38.90
CA GLY A 84 29.67 11.90 37.93
C GLY A 84 30.83 11.05 37.41
N GLU A 85 31.00 9.81 37.87
CA GLU A 85 32.04 8.91 37.35
C GLU A 85 31.65 8.24 36.02
N VAL A 86 32.60 8.17 35.08
CA VAL A 86 32.41 7.50 33.79
C VAL A 86 32.60 5.99 33.94
N ILE A 87 31.52 5.23 33.72
CA ILE A 87 31.55 3.77 33.85
C ILE A 87 31.76 3.11 32.50
N GLU A 88 32.98 2.60 32.27
CA GLU A 88 33.31 1.81 31.08
C GLU A 88 33.39 0.32 31.41
N HIS A 89 32.23 -0.35 31.43
CA HIS A 89 32.19 -1.78 31.75
C HIS A 89 31.50 -2.62 30.67
N SER A 90 32.17 -3.70 30.24
CA SER A 90 31.68 -4.60 29.18
C SER A 90 30.34 -5.28 29.53
N MET A 91 30.04 -5.46 30.82
CA MET A 91 28.72 -5.96 31.27
C MET A 91 27.61 -4.93 31.06
N VAL A 92 27.89 -3.64 31.27
CA VAL A 92 26.91 -2.56 31.06
C VAL A 92 26.60 -2.44 29.57
N THR A 93 27.62 -2.45 28.71
CA THR A 93 27.44 -2.48 27.24
C THR A 93 26.58 -3.67 26.78
N ARG A 94 26.82 -4.87 27.34
CA ARG A 94 26.02 -6.06 27.03
C ARG A 94 24.58 -5.96 27.53
N SER A 95 24.35 -5.36 28.69
CA SER A 95 23.00 -5.12 29.22
C SER A 95 22.20 -4.16 28.35
N ILE A 96 22.84 -3.09 27.87
CA ILE A 96 22.23 -2.14 26.93
C ILE A 96 21.87 -2.83 25.61
N GLU A 97 22.77 -3.66 25.06
CA GLU A 97 22.48 -4.42 23.84
C GLU A 97 21.27 -5.35 24.03
N ARG A 98 21.13 -5.97 25.21
CA ARG A 98 19.95 -6.80 25.53
C ARG A 98 18.68 -5.98 25.64
N ALA A 99 18.75 -4.79 26.24
CA ALA A 99 17.61 -3.86 26.32
C ALA A 99 17.16 -3.45 24.91
N GLN A 100 18.07 -3.02 24.04
CA GLN A 100 17.77 -2.69 22.64
C GLN A 100 17.12 -3.87 21.90
N LYS A 101 17.67 -5.10 22.04
CA LYS A 101 17.05 -6.30 21.44
C LYS A 101 15.63 -6.56 21.94
N LYS A 102 15.36 -6.32 23.23
CA LYS A 102 14.03 -6.50 23.82
C LYS A 102 13.05 -5.45 23.29
N VAL A 103 13.48 -4.20 23.12
CA VAL A 103 12.67 -3.15 22.49
C VAL A 103 12.38 -3.47 21.03
N GLU A 104 13.39 -3.87 20.27
CA GLU A 104 13.23 -4.27 18.87
C GLU A 104 12.27 -5.46 18.73
N ALA A 105 12.35 -6.45 19.61
CA ALA A 105 11.42 -7.58 19.64
C ALA A 105 9.98 -7.13 19.92
N ARG A 106 9.77 -6.28 20.95
CA ARG A 106 8.45 -5.71 21.26
C ARG A 106 7.89 -4.91 20.07
N ASN A 107 8.69 -4.04 19.45
CA ASN A 107 8.27 -3.26 18.29
C ASN A 107 7.97 -4.16 17.07
N PHE A 108 8.75 -5.23 16.89
CA PHE A 108 8.50 -6.22 15.85
C PHE A 108 7.17 -6.96 16.09
N GLU A 109 6.88 -7.37 17.33
CA GLU A 109 5.61 -8.02 17.68
C GLU A 109 4.41 -7.09 17.43
N MET A 110 4.50 -5.81 17.85
CA MET A 110 3.44 -4.83 17.56
C MET A 110 3.21 -4.64 16.06
N ARG A 111 4.29 -4.53 15.27
CA ARG A 111 4.18 -4.41 13.81
C ARG A 111 3.65 -5.68 13.15
N LYS A 112 4.07 -6.85 13.62
CA LYS A 112 3.55 -8.14 13.16
C LYS A 112 2.05 -8.22 13.43
N HIS A 113 1.60 -7.74 14.58
CA HIS A 113 0.18 -7.67 14.91
C HIS A 113 -0.57 -6.75 13.95
N LEU A 114 -0.09 -5.52 13.72
CA LEU A 114 -0.69 -4.58 12.75
C LEU A 114 -0.74 -5.15 11.34
N LEU A 115 0.33 -5.83 10.90
CA LEU A 115 0.41 -6.45 9.57
C LEU A 115 -0.73 -7.46 9.36
N LYS A 116 -1.15 -8.19 10.40
CA LYS A 116 -2.26 -9.15 10.27
C LYS A 116 -3.61 -8.49 9.97
N TYR A 117 -3.85 -7.26 10.43
CA TYR A 117 -5.04 -6.50 10.05
C TYR A 117 -4.94 -6.04 8.60
N ASP A 118 -3.76 -5.53 8.22
CA ASP A 118 -3.50 -5.07 6.86
C ASP A 118 -3.56 -6.21 5.84
N ASP A 119 -3.19 -7.44 6.23
CA ASP A 119 -3.28 -8.63 5.38
C ASP A 119 -4.73 -8.92 4.94
N VAL A 120 -5.71 -8.73 5.83
CA VAL A 120 -7.15 -8.88 5.52
C VAL A 120 -7.56 -7.87 4.44
N MET A 121 -7.21 -6.59 4.66
CA MET A 121 -7.48 -5.52 3.70
C MET A 121 -6.79 -5.75 2.37
N ASN A 122 -5.57 -6.28 2.38
CA ASN A 122 -4.84 -6.57 1.17
C ASN A 122 -5.49 -7.70 0.35
N GLN A 123 -6.01 -8.75 1.00
CA GLN A 123 -6.76 -9.81 0.31
C GLN A 123 -8.03 -9.27 -0.35
N GLN A 124 -8.83 -8.49 0.39
CA GLN A 124 -10.05 -7.86 -0.15
C GLN A 124 -9.72 -6.92 -1.32
N ARG A 125 -8.68 -6.08 -1.17
CA ARG A 125 -8.22 -5.18 -2.24
C ARG A 125 -7.85 -5.93 -3.50
N GLN A 126 -7.16 -7.08 -3.39
CA GLN A 126 -6.80 -7.88 -4.56
C GLN A 126 -8.04 -8.34 -5.33
N VAL A 127 -9.07 -8.83 -4.63
CA VAL A 127 -10.32 -9.25 -5.26
C VAL A 127 -10.99 -8.08 -5.98
N ILE A 128 -11.16 -6.93 -5.31
CA ILE A 128 -11.79 -5.74 -5.91
C ILE A 128 -10.98 -5.20 -7.09
N TYR A 129 -9.65 -5.16 -6.98
CA TYR A 129 -8.79 -4.65 -8.05
C TYR A 129 -8.75 -5.58 -9.25
N ASN A 130 -8.86 -6.89 -9.05
CA ASN A 130 -9.01 -7.84 -10.14
C ASN A 130 -10.35 -7.63 -10.84
N ARG A 131 -11.45 -7.55 -10.09
CA ARG A 131 -12.78 -7.28 -10.64
C ARG A 131 -12.82 -5.95 -11.43
N ARG A 132 -12.24 -4.89 -10.89
CA ARG A 132 -12.11 -3.59 -11.55
C ARG A 132 -11.27 -3.66 -12.83
N ARG A 133 -10.16 -4.42 -12.79
CA ARG A 133 -9.29 -4.64 -13.95
C ARG A 133 -10.02 -5.42 -15.04
N ASP A 134 -10.79 -6.45 -14.69
CA ASP A 134 -11.54 -7.25 -15.64
C ASP A 134 -12.53 -6.37 -16.43
N ILE A 135 -13.21 -5.42 -15.76
CA ILE A 135 -14.08 -4.45 -16.44
C ILE A 135 -13.26 -3.54 -17.37
N LEU A 136 -12.10 -3.05 -16.92
CA LEU A 136 -11.25 -2.16 -17.72
C LEU A 136 -10.68 -2.83 -18.98
N GLU A 137 -10.19 -4.06 -18.84
CA GLU A 137 -9.47 -4.79 -19.90
C GLU A 137 -10.40 -5.41 -20.96
N ARG A 138 -11.64 -5.77 -20.60
CA ARG A 138 -12.62 -6.30 -21.56
C ARG A 138 -13.14 -5.21 -22.50
N ASP A 139 -13.40 -5.56 -23.75
CA ASP A 139 -13.96 -4.62 -24.74
C ASP A 139 -15.43 -4.25 -24.44
N THR A 140 -16.17 -5.14 -23.79
CA THR A 140 -17.57 -4.95 -23.39
C THR A 140 -17.81 -5.57 -22.01
N ALA A 141 -18.75 -4.99 -21.26
CA ALA A 141 -19.25 -5.54 -20.00
C ALA A 141 -20.58 -6.29 -20.17
N HIS A 142 -21.07 -6.45 -21.40
CA HIS A 142 -22.37 -7.05 -21.72
C HIS A 142 -22.58 -8.42 -21.06
N ASP A 143 -21.67 -9.37 -21.28
CA ASP A 143 -21.78 -10.72 -20.71
C ASP A 143 -21.81 -10.68 -19.18
N GLN A 144 -21.02 -9.78 -18.57
CA GLN A 144 -21.02 -9.60 -17.12
C GLN A 144 -22.34 -9.02 -16.61
N VAL A 145 -22.98 -8.10 -17.36
CA VAL A 145 -24.30 -7.57 -17.01
C VAL A 145 -25.35 -8.69 -17.09
N LEU A 146 -25.30 -9.54 -18.12
CA LEU A 146 -26.23 -10.66 -18.25
C LEU A 146 -26.07 -11.67 -17.12
N GLU A 147 -24.84 -12.03 -16.74
CA GLU A 147 -24.54 -12.87 -15.57
C GLU A 147 -25.12 -12.25 -14.28
N LEU A 148 -24.89 -10.95 -14.07
CA LEU A 148 -25.45 -10.24 -12.91
C LEU A 148 -26.98 -10.28 -12.90
N MET A 149 -27.63 -10.13 -14.06
CA MET A 149 -29.09 -10.20 -14.17
C MET A 149 -29.62 -11.59 -13.84
N GLU A 150 -28.95 -12.64 -14.31
CA GLU A 150 -29.28 -14.03 -13.99
C GLU A 150 -29.19 -14.29 -12.49
N ASP A 151 -28.08 -13.90 -11.86
CA ASP A 151 -27.86 -14.05 -10.42
C ASP A 151 -28.88 -13.24 -9.60
N ALA A 152 -29.19 -12.00 -10.02
CA ALA A 152 -30.17 -11.15 -9.34
C ALA A 152 -31.59 -11.74 -9.42
N VAL A 153 -32.00 -12.23 -10.60
CA VAL A 153 -33.33 -12.87 -10.75
C VAL A 153 -33.39 -14.17 -9.97
N ALA A 154 -32.34 -15.00 -10.02
CA ALA A 154 -32.28 -16.23 -9.23
C ALA A 154 -32.38 -15.93 -7.72
N GLY A 155 -31.71 -14.88 -7.25
CA GLY A 155 -31.79 -14.42 -5.86
C GLY A 155 -33.19 -13.96 -5.46
N LEU A 156 -33.84 -13.14 -6.30
CA LEU A 156 -35.21 -12.67 -6.07
C LEU A 156 -36.20 -13.84 -6.01
N VAL A 157 -36.13 -14.75 -6.99
CA VAL A 157 -37.01 -15.92 -7.03
C VAL A 157 -36.77 -16.82 -5.82
N ALA A 158 -35.52 -17.09 -5.44
CA ALA A 158 -35.22 -17.91 -4.28
C ALA A 158 -35.71 -17.29 -2.95
N ALA A 159 -35.69 -15.97 -2.83
CA ALA A 159 -36.14 -15.26 -1.64
C ALA A 159 -37.67 -15.31 -1.46
N HIS A 160 -38.43 -15.26 -2.55
CA HIS A 160 -39.88 -15.06 -2.52
C HIS A 160 -40.72 -16.28 -2.97
N ALA A 161 -40.14 -17.18 -3.76
CA ALA A 161 -40.77 -18.37 -4.31
C ALA A 161 -40.07 -19.64 -3.81
N GLN A 162 -40.44 -20.07 -2.60
CA GLN A 162 -39.81 -21.23 -1.96
C GLN A 162 -40.23 -22.54 -2.62
N PRO A 163 -39.28 -23.41 -2.99
CA PRO A 163 -39.59 -24.73 -3.53
C PRO A 163 -40.41 -25.56 -2.53
N GLY A 164 -41.57 -26.05 -2.96
CA GLY A 164 -42.45 -26.92 -2.17
C GLY A 164 -43.64 -26.24 -1.49
N LEU A 165 -43.69 -24.90 -1.48
CA LEU A 165 -44.92 -24.18 -1.17
C LEU A 165 -45.77 -24.00 -2.45
N PRO A 166 -47.11 -24.07 -2.35
CA PRO A 166 -47.98 -23.68 -3.45
C PRO A 166 -47.70 -22.24 -3.90
N ALA A 167 -47.79 -21.97 -5.20
CA ALA A 167 -47.54 -20.64 -5.75
C ALA A 167 -48.41 -19.54 -5.12
N GLU A 168 -49.61 -19.89 -4.63
CA GLU A 168 -50.51 -18.98 -3.92
C GLU A 168 -49.95 -18.45 -2.60
N GLU A 169 -49.03 -19.18 -1.97
CA GLU A 169 -48.41 -18.81 -0.68
C GLU A 169 -47.09 -18.03 -0.85
N TRP A 170 -46.65 -17.79 -2.09
CA TRP A 170 -45.45 -16.99 -2.36
C TRP A 170 -45.70 -15.50 -2.09
N THR A 171 -44.63 -14.77 -1.77
CA THR A 171 -44.69 -13.33 -1.49
C THR A 171 -44.60 -12.54 -2.80
N TRP A 172 -45.66 -12.60 -3.60
CA TRP A 172 -45.70 -11.98 -4.93
C TRP A 172 -45.62 -10.45 -4.93
N GLU A 173 -46.19 -9.80 -3.92
CA GLU A 173 -46.15 -8.34 -3.80
C GLU A 173 -44.72 -7.86 -3.59
N ASP A 174 -44.01 -8.46 -2.64
CA ASP A 174 -42.59 -8.17 -2.38
C ASP A 174 -41.72 -8.48 -3.60
N LEU A 175 -41.92 -9.64 -4.24
CA LEU A 175 -41.19 -10.01 -5.47
C LEU A 175 -41.40 -8.99 -6.59
N SER A 176 -42.64 -8.56 -6.80
CA SER A 176 -42.99 -7.57 -7.82
C SER A 176 -42.37 -6.20 -7.51
N GLU A 177 -42.40 -5.77 -6.25
CA GLU A 177 -41.81 -4.49 -5.82
C GLU A 177 -40.29 -4.51 -5.95
N GLU A 178 -39.63 -5.56 -5.47
CA GLU A 178 -38.17 -5.70 -5.54
C GLU A 178 -37.69 -5.80 -6.99
N PHE A 179 -38.34 -6.62 -7.82
CA PHE A 179 -38.04 -6.71 -9.25
C PHE A 179 -38.17 -5.36 -9.95
N SER A 180 -39.31 -4.67 -9.74
CA SER A 180 -39.57 -3.37 -10.35
C SER A 180 -38.59 -2.30 -9.85
N GLY A 181 -38.14 -2.40 -8.60
CA GLY A 181 -37.16 -1.51 -8.00
C GLY A 181 -35.74 -1.70 -8.54
N VAL A 182 -35.37 -2.90 -8.99
CA VAL A 182 -34.05 -3.19 -9.59
C VAL A 182 -34.05 -2.88 -11.08
N PHE A 183 -35.02 -3.41 -11.82
CA PHE A 183 -35.03 -3.36 -13.30
C PHE A 183 -35.84 -2.19 -13.87
N PHE A 184 -36.54 -1.42 -13.03
CA PHE A 184 -37.36 -0.28 -13.45
C PHE A 184 -38.32 -0.64 -14.61
N THR A 185 -38.86 -1.86 -14.56
CA THR A 185 -39.81 -2.40 -15.55
C THR A 185 -40.95 -3.10 -14.80
N PRO A 186 -42.19 -3.06 -15.31
CA PRO A 186 -43.31 -3.75 -14.67
C PRO A 186 -43.02 -5.25 -14.54
N PHE A 187 -43.44 -5.83 -13.42
CA PHE A 187 -43.36 -7.27 -13.19
C PHE A 187 -44.23 -8.02 -14.20
N PRO A 188 -43.73 -9.10 -14.84
CA PRO A 188 -44.39 -9.70 -16.00
C PRO A 188 -45.54 -10.66 -15.69
N VAL A 189 -45.72 -11.07 -14.42
CA VAL A 189 -46.75 -12.06 -14.05
C VAL A 189 -47.95 -11.36 -13.43
N GLU A 190 -49.04 -11.34 -14.19
CA GLU A 190 -50.35 -10.85 -13.75
C GLU A 190 -50.97 -11.75 -12.67
N VAL A 191 -51.92 -11.21 -11.90
CA VAL A 191 -52.50 -11.90 -10.73
C VAL A 191 -53.18 -13.22 -11.12
N GLU A 192 -53.81 -13.25 -12.29
CA GLU A 192 -54.56 -14.39 -12.81
C GLU A 192 -53.66 -15.58 -13.19
N ASP A 193 -52.41 -15.31 -13.58
CA ASP A 193 -51.45 -16.31 -14.07
C ASP A 193 -50.56 -16.88 -12.95
N ARG A 194 -50.61 -16.30 -11.74
CA ARG A 194 -49.83 -16.76 -10.57
C ARG A 194 -50.21 -18.18 -10.15
N ALA A 195 -51.48 -18.54 -10.28
CA ALA A 195 -51.98 -19.85 -9.89
C ALA A 195 -51.44 -20.93 -10.83
N GLY A 196 -50.58 -21.82 -10.33
CA GLY A 196 -49.99 -22.92 -11.09
C GLY A 196 -48.66 -22.62 -11.76
N THR A 197 -48.07 -21.44 -11.51
CA THR A 197 -46.69 -21.14 -11.90
C THR A 197 -45.73 -21.99 -11.06
N ASP A 198 -44.75 -22.63 -11.72
CA ASP A 198 -43.62 -23.27 -11.03
C ASP A 198 -42.41 -22.33 -10.93
N VAL A 199 -41.48 -22.66 -10.04
CA VAL A 199 -40.33 -21.79 -9.70
C VAL A 199 -39.40 -21.59 -10.91
N GLU A 200 -39.22 -22.62 -11.75
CA GLU A 200 -38.33 -22.55 -12.92
C GLU A 200 -38.95 -21.66 -14.00
N ALA A 201 -40.24 -21.87 -14.30
CA ALA A 201 -41.00 -21.05 -15.24
C ALA A 201 -41.09 -19.58 -14.79
N LEU A 202 -41.26 -19.33 -13.48
CA LEU A 202 -41.21 -17.98 -12.93
C LEU A 202 -39.85 -17.33 -13.20
N GLY A 203 -38.76 -18.05 -12.91
CA GLY A 203 -37.40 -17.55 -13.13
C GLY A 203 -37.14 -17.19 -14.58
N GLU A 204 -37.54 -18.05 -15.52
CA GLU A 204 -37.40 -17.80 -16.96
C GLU A 204 -38.19 -16.55 -17.41
N VAL A 205 -39.47 -16.45 -17.05
CA VAL A 205 -40.33 -15.31 -17.45
C VAL A 205 -39.82 -13.98 -16.89
N VAL A 206 -39.37 -13.98 -15.64
CA VAL A 206 -38.82 -12.79 -14.98
C VAL A 206 -37.49 -12.38 -15.61
N LEU A 207 -36.60 -13.35 -15.87
CA LEU A 207 -35.32 -13.11 -16.52
C LEU A 207 -35.47 -12.60 -17.95
N ASP A 208 -36.35 -13.20 -18.75
CA ASP A 208 -36.59 -12.76 -20.12
C ASP A 208 -37.18 -11.34 -20.17
N THR A 209 -38.03 -10.99 -19.21
CA THR A 209 -38.55 -9.62 -19.08
C THR A 209 -37.45 -8.63 -18.73
N ALA A 210 -36.55 -8.99 -17.81
CA ALA A 210 -35.40 -8.17 -17.47
C ALA A 210 -34.45 -7.99 -18.68
N ARG A 211 -34.17 -9.08 -19.42
CA ARG A 211 -33.36 -9.08 -20.64
C ARG A 211 -33.97 -8.19 -21.73
N GLY A 212 -35.27 -8.32 -21.98
CA GLY A 212 -35.98 -7.47 -22.94
C GLY A 212 -35.91 -5.99 -22.55
N ALA A 213 -36.02 -5.66 -21.26
CA ALA A 213 -35.88 -4.29 -20.77
C ALA A 213 -34.45 -3.74 -20.94
N TYR A 214 -33.44 -4.59 -20.81
CA TYR A 214 -32.03 -4.24 -21.06
C TYR A 214 -31.72 -4.06 -22.55
N GLU A 215 -32.17 -5.00 -23.40
CA GLU A 215 -32.04 -4.89 -24.86
C GLU A 215 -32.72 -3.63 -25.40
N HIS A 216 -33.93 -3.32 -24.91
CA HIS A 216 -34.61 -2.09 -25.30
C HIS A 216 -33.78 -0.84 -25.00
N ARG A 217 -33.11 -0.79 -23.83
CA ARG A 217 -32.24 0.34 -23.46
C ARG A 217 -31.01 0.44 -24.35
N ARG A 218 -30.42 -0.71 -24.71
CA ARG A 218 -29.28 -0.79 -25.62
C ARG A 218 -29.64 -0.24 -27.00
N ASP A 219 -30.85 -0.50 -27.48
CA ASP A 219 -31.36 -0.01 -28.77
C ASP A 219 -31.64 1.51 -28.80
N LEU A 220 -31.73 2.18 -27.65
CA LEU A 220 -31.95 3.64 -27.58
C LEU A 220 -30.73 4.45 -28.03
N VAL A 221 -29.55 3.86 -28.01
CA VAL A 221 -28.27 4.50 -28.35
C VAL A 221 -27.44 3.62 -29.26
N THR A 222 -26.31 4.15 -29.73
CA THR A 222 -25.37 3.34 -30.48
C THR A 222 -24.70 2.30 -29.58
N GLU A 223 -24.39 1.13 -30.15
CA GLU A 223 -23.69 0.03 -29.49
C GLU A 223 -22.38 0.49 -28.81
N GLU A 224 -21.60 1.35 -29.47
CA GLU A 224 -20.34 1.87 -28.91
C GLU A 224 -20.59 2.74 -27.67
N THR A 225 -21.58 3.63 -27.74
CA THR A 225 -21.97 4.48 -26.60
C THR A 225 -22.49 3.63 -25.43
N PHE A 226 -23.31 2.62 -25.69
CA PHE A 226 -23.86 1.78 -24.63
C PHE A 226 -22.76 0.97 -23.92
N ARG A 227 -21.78 0.44 -24.67
CA ARG A 227 -20.61 -0.23 -24.07
C ARG A 227 -19.82 0.69 -23.14
N GLU A 228 -19.61 1.95 -23.54
CA GLU A 228 -18.96 2.94 -22.67
C GLU A 228 -19.79 3.21 -21.41
N VAL A 229 -21.11 3.31 -21.54
CA VAL A 229 -22.05 3.51 -20.43
C VAL A 229 -21.99 2.34 -19.46
N GLU A 230 -22.07 1.10 -19.92
CA GLU A 230 -21.98 -0.09 -19.07
C GLU A 230 -20.69 -0.06 -18.25
N LYS A 231 -19.54 0.05 -18.93
CA LYS A 231 -18.24 0.07 -18.25
C LYS A 231 -18.15 1.23 -17.25
N ALA A 232 -18.62 2.42 -17.62
CA ALA A 232 -18.59 3.58 -16.73
C ALA A 232 -19.45 3.38 -15.48
N VAL A 233 -20.66 2.83 -15.63
CA VAL A 233 -21.57 2.54 -14.51
C VAL A 233 -20.96 1.48 -13.59
N LEU A 234 -20.55 0.33 -14.13
CA LEU A 234 -19.95 -0.75 -13.32
C LEU A 234 -18.69 -0.27 -12.57
N LEU A 235 -17.79 0.46 -13.25
CA LEU A 235 -16.57 0.97 -12.61
C LEU A 235 -16.89 1.99 -11.52
N HIS A 236 -17.82 2.92 -11.79
CA HIS A 236 -18.21 3.92 -10.82
C HIS A 236 -18.84 3.27 -9.57
N THR A 237 -19.71 2.27 -9.75
CA THR A 237 -20.32 1.55 -8.63
C THR A 237 -19.26 0.79 -7.82
N VAL A 238 -18.36 0.03 -8.47
CA VAL A 238 -17.26 -0.65 -7.77
C VAL A 238 -16.41 0.34 -6.95
N ASP A 239 -16.05 1.49 -7.54
CA ASP A 239 -15.22 2.48 -6.88
C ASP A 239 -15.94 3.14 -5.68
N THR A 240 -17.23 3.48 -5.82
CA THR A 240 -18.03 4.07 -4.73
C THR A 240 -18.25 3.09 -3.59
N CYS A 241 -18.75 1.88 -3.86
CA CYS A 241 -18.99 0.89 -2.81
C CYS A 241 -17.69 0.48 -2.10
N TRP A 242 -16.57 0.41 -2.83
CA TRP A 242 -15.27 0.11 -2.24
C TRP A 242 -14.79 1.24 -1.32
N GLN A 243 -14.96 2.51 -1.72
CA GLN A 243 -14.63 3.65 -0.86
C GLN A 243 -15.43 3.62 0.43
N GLU A 244 -16.74 3.38 0.37
CA GLU A 244 -17.59 3.23 1.56
C GLU A 244 -17.10 2.09 2.45
N HIS A 245 -16.83 0.91 1.89
CA HIS A 245 -16.27 -0.22 2.64
C HIS A 245 -14.93 0.10 3.30
N LEU A 246 -14.06 0.89 2.66
CA LEU A 246 -12.80 1.32 3.29
C LEU A 246 -13.05 2.16 4.56
N TYR A 247 -14.07 3.00 4.57
CA TYR A 247 -14.47 3.75 5.77
C TYR A 247 -15.03 2.82 6.83
N GLU A 248 -15.95 1.94 6.47
CA GLU A 248 -16.55 0.95 7.39
C GLU A 248 -15.47 0.05 8.02
N MET A 249 -14.44 -0.33 7.26
CA MET A 249 -13.30 -1.13 7.74
C MET A 249 -12.38 -0.39 8.70
N ASP A 250 -12.25 0.93 8.57
CA ASP A 250 -11.49 1.77 9.50
C ASP A 250 -12.25 1.89 10.84
N GLU A 251 -13.56 2.14 10.77
CA GLU A 251 -14.44 2.15 11.95
C GLU A 251 -14.42 0.81 12.68
N LEU A 252 -14.51 -0.31 11.94
CA LEU A 252 -14.40 -1.65 12.51
C LEU A 252 -13.06 -1.82 13.24
N LYS A 253 -11.95 -1.40 12.63
CA LYS A 253 -10.61 -1.53 13.20
C LYS A 253 -10.45 -0.74 14.50
N GLU A 254 -11.07 0.43 14.61
CA GLU A 254 -11.12 1.22 15.85
C GLU A 254 -12.02 0.56 16.91
N GLY A 255 -13.18 0.01 16.50
CA GLY A 255 -14.17 -0.60 17.37
C GLY A 255 -13.74 -1.93 18.01
N VAL A 256 -13.06 -2.81 17.26
CA VAL A 256 -12.65 -4.14 17.77
C VAL A 256 -11.67 -4.08 18.94
N GLY A 257 -11.01 -2.94 19.17
CA GLY A 257 -10.18 -2.72 20.35
C GLY A 257 -10.93 -2.97 21.66
N PHE A 258 -12.25 -2.72 21.69
CA PHE A 258 -13.10 -2.97 22.86
C PHE A 258 -13.50 -4.44 23.03
N ALA A 259 -13.40 -5.28 21.99
CA ALA A 259 -13.73 -6.71 22.07
C ALA A 259 -12.82 -7.46 23.08
N GLY A 260 -11.60 -6.95 23.31
CA GLY A 260 -10.69 -7.45 24.33
C GLY A 260 -11.25 -7.35 25.75
N VAL A 261 -12.19 -6.43 26.03
CA VAL A 261 -12.88 -6.32 27.33
C VAL A 261 -13.72 -7.56 27.62
N ALA A 262 -14.26 -8.20 26.57
CA ALA A 262 -15.07 -9.42 26.68
C ALA A 262 -14.22 -10.71 26.67
N GLY A 263 -12.88 -10.61 26.73
CA GLY A 263 -11.98 -11.77 26.70
C GLY A 263 -11.89 -12.49 25.36
N LYS A 264 -12.41 -11.88 24.29
CA LYS A 264 -12.26 -12.38 22.90
C LYS A 264 -10.99 -11.81 22.28
N ASP A 265 -10.38 -12.55 21.35
CA ASP A 265 -9.25 -12.05 20.57
C ASP A 265 -9.74 -11.00 19.56
N PRO A 266 -9.34 -9.71 19.67
CA PRO A 266 -9.77 -8.65 18.77
C PRO A 266 -9.46 -8.93 17.30
N LEU A 267 -8.35 -9.62 17.01
CA LEU A 267 -7.97 -9.91 15.63
C LEU A 267 -8.92 -10.92 14.99
N LEU A 268 -9.36 -11.94 15.75
CA LEU A 268 -10.29 -12.94 15.24
C LEU A 268 -11.68 -12.33 14.99
N VAL A 269 -12.12 -11.46 15.90
CA VAL A 269 -13.36 -10.70 15.75
C VAL A 269 -13.29 -9.82 14.49
N TYR A 270 -12.21 -9.06 14.34
CA TYR A 270 -11.97 -8.24 13.15
C TYR A 270 -12.01 -9.07 11.86
N GLN A 271 -11.29 -10.18 11.80
CA GLN A 271 -11.25 -11.04 10.61
C GLN A 271 -12.64 -11.57 10.22
N LYS A 272 -13.44 -11.96 11.22
CA LYS A 272 -14.80 -12.47 10.99
C LYS A 272 -15.73 -11.37 10.48
N GLU A 273 -15.81 -10.25 11.21
CA GLU A 273 -16.71 -9.15 10.85
C GLU A 273 -16.30 -8.51 9.51
N ALA A 274 -14.99 -8.36 9.26
CA ALA A 274 -14.47 -7.88 7.99
C ALA A 274 -14.85 -8.78 6.81
N PHE A 275 -14.89 -10.10 7.02
CA PHE A 275 -15.30 -11.05 5.99
C PHE A 275 -16.80 -10.93 5.69
N GLU A 276 -17.64 -10.88 6.73
CA GLU A 276 -19.10 -10.69 6.57
C GLU A 276 -19.42 -9.36 5.87
N MET A 277 -18.74 -8.28 6.25
CA MET A 277 -18.86 -6.98 5.57
C MET A 277 -18.41 -7.04 4.11
N PHE A 278 -17.36 -7.82 3.81
CA PHE A 278 -16.89 -7.97 2.44
C PHE A 278 -17.84 -8.79 1.56
N GLU A 279 -18.46 -9.86 2.09
CA GLU A 279 -19.52 -10.58 1.38
C GLU A 279 -20.72 -9.67 1.08
N SER A 280 -21.09 -8.83 2.05
CA SER A 280 -22.12 -7.79 1.88
C SER A 280 -21.71 -6.77 0.81
N LEU A 281 -20.45 -6.31 0.80
CA LEU A 281 -19.93 -5.41 -0.22
C LEU A 281 -20.08 -5.98 -1.63
N ILE A 282 -19.68 -7.24 -1.85
CA ILE A 282 -19.78 -7.87 -3.17
C ILE A 282 -21.24 -7.89 -3.63
N SER A 283 -22.14 -8.34 -2.76
CA SER A 283 -23.58 -8.37 -3.04
C SER A 283 -24.14 -6.96 -3.33
N ARG A 284 -23.69 -5.94 -2.58
CA ARG A 284 -24.06 -4.53 -2.78
C ARG A 284 -23.57 -4.02 -4.13
N ILE A 285 -22.32 -4.31 -4.51
CA ILE A 285 -21.78 -3.93 -5.82
C ILE A 285 -22.64 -4.51 -6.94
N ASP A 286 -23.03 -5.78 -6.85
CA ASP A 286 -23.81 -6.47 -7.87
C ASP A 286 -25.20 -5.83 -8.03
N ALA A 287 -25.92 -5.67 -6.90
CA ALA A 287 -27.24 -5.07 -6.88
C ALA A 287 -27.25 -3.61 -7.32
N GLU A 288 -26.28 -2.80 -6.86
CA GLU A 288 -26.18 -1.39 -7.25
C GLU A 288 -25.74 -1.23 -8.71
N SER A 289 -24.91 -2.13 -9.25
CA SER A 289 -24.48 -2.05 -10.64
C SER A 289 -25.68 -2.17 -11.58
N LEU A 290 -26.55 -3.15 -11.33
CA LEU A 290 -27.79 -3.33 -12.07
C LEU A 290 -28.74 -2.15 -11.85
N ARG A 291 -29.01 -1.79 -10.59
CA ARG A 291 -29.93 -0.69 -10.27
C ARG A 291 -29.50 0.62 -10.95
N ASN A 292 -28.23 0.99 -10.86
CA ASN A 292 -27.71 2.21 -11.48
C ASN A 292 -27.79 2.16 -13.01
N LEU A 293 -27.50 1.01 -13.62
CA LEU A 293 -27.60 0.81 -15.07
C LEU A 293 -29.04 0.96 -15.56
N PHE A 294 -30.01 0.36 -14.86
CA PHE A 294 -31.43 0.42 -15.25
C PHE A 294 -32.11 1.74 -14.90
N GLN A 295 -31.62 2.45 -13.87
CA GLN A 295 -32.08 3.80 -13.48
C GLN A 295 -31.61 4.88 -14.43
N LEU A 296 -30.45 4.69 -15.08
CA LEU A 296 -29.87 5.67 -15.98
C LEU A 296 -30.84 6.01 -17.11
N ARG A 297 -31.22 7.28 -17.23
CA ARG A 297 -31.99 7.77 -18.36
C ARG A 297 -31.06 8.02 -19.53
N VAL A 298 -31.27 7.25 -20.58
CA VAL A 298 -30.54 7.39 -21.83
C VAL A 298 -31.32 8.38 -22.72
N ASP A 299 -30.95 9.66 -22.66
CA ASP A 299 -31.52 10.67 -23.54
C ASP A 299 -30.88 10.55 -24.94
N ALA A 300 -31.67 10.12 -25.93
CA ALA A 300 -31.27 10.06 -27.34
C ALA A 300 -31.15 11.44 -28.02
N GLY A 301 -30.78 12.47 -27.25
CA GLY A 301 -30.51 13.80 -27.79
C GLY A 301 -29.26 13.77 -28.68
N PRO A 302 -29.18 14.59 -29.74
CA PRO A 302 -27.93 14.73 -30.48
C PRO A 302 -26.82 15.07 -29.49
N PRO A 303 -25.64 14.42 -29.59
CA PRO A 303 -24.55 14.63 -28.64
C PRO A 303 -24.34 16.13 -28.52
N PRO A 304 -24.31 16.69 -27.30
CA PRO A 304 -24.05 18.11 -27.14
C PRO A 304 -22.75 18.38 -27.88
N GLU A 305 -22.79 19.30 -28.85
CA GLU A 305 -21.59 19.74 -29.57
C GLU A 305 -20.51 19.90 -28.52
N ARG A 306 -19.46 19.07 -28.59
CA ARG A 306 -18.31 19.17 -27.70
C ARG A 306 -17.85 20.61 -27.82
N ARG A 307 -18.26 21.45 -26.87
CA ARG A 307 -17.74 22.80 -26.73
C ARG A 307 -16.29 22.56 -26.38
N VAL A 308 -15.44 22.59 -27.41
CA VAL A 308 -14.01 22.72 -27.23
C VAL A 308 -13.86 23.84 -26.23
N PRO A 309 -13.28 23.60 -25.04
CA PRO A 309 -13.13 24.66 -24.06
C PRO A 309 -12.33 25.76 -24.74
N LEU A 310 -13.01 26.85 -25.13
CA LEU A 310 -12.37 28.09 -25.52
C LEU A 310 -11.51 28.45 -24.31
N GLY A 311 -10.20 28.36 -24.51
CA GLY A 311 -9.19 28.31 -23.47
C GLY A 311 -9.53 29.22 -22.30
N ARG A 312 -10.08 28.62 -21.24
CA ARG A 312 -10.03 29.19 -19.90
C ARG A 312 -8.78 28.60 -19.27
N GLY A 313 -7.80 29.48 -19.09
CA GLY A 313 -6.46 29.12 -18.63
C GLY A 313 -6.48 28.14 -17.47
N GLN A 314 -5.54 27.19 -17.53
CA GLN A 314 -5.12 26.28 -16.48
C GLN A 314 -5.60 26.69 -15.08
N LEU A 315 -6.74 26.16 -14.66
CA LEU A 315 -6.96 25.91 -13.25
C LEU A 315 -6.21 24.62 -12.95
N SER A 316 -5.08 24.79 -12.28
CA SER A 316 -4.30 23.68 -11.74
C SER A 316 -5.00 23.20 -10.47
N ASP A 317 -5.51 21.97 -10.49
CA ASP A 317 -5.93 21.27 -9.27
C ASP A 317 -4.66 20.83 -8.51
N ILE A 318 -4.04 21.79 -7.84
CA ILE A 318 -3.04 21.53 -6.80
C ILE A 318 -3.79 21.69 -5.49
N HIS A 319 -4.13 20.56 -4.85
CA HIS A 319 -4.49 20.55 -3.44
C HIS A 319 -3.44 21.34 -2.66
N SER A 320 -3.87 22.37 -1.93
CA SER A 320 -3.00 23.35 -1.24
C SER A 320 -2.14 22.79 -0.11
N GLU A 321 -2.16 21.47 0.13
CA GLU A 321 -1.34 20.80 1.14
C GLU A 321 -0.04 20.17 0.59
N ALA A 322 0.19 20.20 -0.73
CA ALA A 322 1.44 19.69 -1.33
C ALA A 322 2.50 20.77 -1.61
N THR A 323 2.33 22.00 -1.12
CA THR A 323 3.19 23.14 -1.49
C THR A 323 4.46 23.32 -0.65
N ASN A 324 4.99 22.25 -0.03
CA ASN A 324 6.21 22.34 0.78
C ASN A 324 7.43 21.61 0.19
N LEU A 325 7.44 21.31 -1.12
CA LEU A 325 8.52 20.57 -1.79
C LEU A 325 9.12 21.23 -3.05
N GLY A 326 9.04 22.56 -3.17
CA GLY A 326 10.06 23.35 -3.89
C GLY A 326 10.40 23.01 -5.35
N PHE A 327 9.44 22.64 -6.21
CA PHE A 327 9.69 22.44 -7.65
C PHE A 327 9.16 23.61 -8.49
N ARG A 328 10.06 24.31 -9.22
CA ARG A 328 9.70 25.25 -10.29
C ARG A 328 9.68 24.52 -11.64
N GLY A 329 8.54 24.48 -12.31
CA GLY A 329 8.38 23.92 -13.65
C GLY A 329 8.89 24.84 -14.77
N ALA A 330 9.51 24.26 -15.79
CA ALA A 330 9.93 24.91 -17.03
C ALA A 330 8.75 25.07 -18.02
N PRO A 331 8.81 26.00 -19.00
CA PRO A 331 7.69 26.26 -19.92
C PRO A 331 7.54 25.18 -21.01
N PRO A 332 6.34 25.04 -21.61
CA PRO A 332 6.00 23.95 -22.55
C PRO A 332 6.56 24.19 -23.98
N PRO A 333 6.73 23.12 -24.79
CA PRO A 333 7.22 23.24 -26.17
C PRO A 333 6.09 23.62 -27.16
N THR A 334 6.48 24.20 -28.29
CA THR A 334 5.61 24.65 -29.39
C THR A 334 5.22 23.47 -30.31
N PRO A 335 3.98 23.40 -30.84
CA PRO A 335 3.55 22.24 -31.64
C PRO A 335 3.94 22.37 -33.12
N GLY A 336 4.71 21.40 -33.62
CA GLY A 336 4.99 21.28 -35.05
C GLY A 336 6.28 20.54 -35.39
N GLN A 337 6.40 19.25 -35.03
CA GLN A 337 7.24 18.22 -35.67
C GLN A 337 7.21 16.94 -34.83
N ALA A 338 6.52 15.90 -35.31
CA ALA A 338 6.70 14.52 -34.84
C ALA A 338 6.26 13.53 -35.93
N SER A 339 7.17 13.26 -36.84
CA SER A 339 7.19 12.05 -37.65
C SER A 339 8.12 11.04 -36.98
N GLY A 340 7.62 9.83 -36.71
CA GLY A 340 8.39 8.59 -36.57
C GLY A 340 9.31 8.46 -35.35
N ASP A 341 9.04 7.45 -34.53
CA ASP A 341 9.98 6.72 -33.67
C ASP A 341 10.92 7.54 -32.77
N GLY A 342 10.55 7.65 -31.49
CA GLY A 342 11.49 7.98 -30.42
C GLY A 342 10.91 8.94 -29.38
N LEU A 343 10.36 8.39 -28.30
CA LEU A 343 10.14 9.16 -27.08
C LEU A 343 11.50 9.66 -26.54
N PRO A 344 11.70 10.96 -26.30
CA PRO A 344 12.94 11.49 -25.74
C PRO A 344 12.92 11.26 -24.23
N LEU A 345 13.40 10.09 -23.80
CA LEU A 345 13.77 9.87 -22.40
C LEU A 345 15.01 10.72 -22.09
N GLY A 346 14.80 11.90 -21.50
CA GLY A 346 15.85 12.77 -20.99
C GLY A 346 16.70 12.07 -19.92
N LYS A 347 18.03 12.20 -20.03
CA LYS A 347 18.99 11.73 -19.01
C LYS A 347 18.87 12.57 -17.73
N PRO A 348 18.82 11.97 -16.53
CA PRO A 348 18.95 12.73 -15.29
C PRO A 348 20.41 13.10 -15.02
N ALA A 349 20.67 14.38 -14.78
CA ALA A 349 21.89 14.85 -14.12
C ALA A 349 21.79 14.61 -12.60
N GLY A 350 22.92 14.24 -11.97
CA GLY A 350 22.94 13.53 -10.69
C GLY A 350 22.85 14.35 -9.39
N GLY A 351 22.31 13.68 -8.34
CA GLY A 351 22.64 13.78 -6.90
C GLY A 351 22.07 14.96 -6.10
N PRO A 352 21.76 14.81 -4.78
CA PRO A 352 22.35 13.86 -3.82
C PRO A 352 21.38 12.87 -3.13
N ARG A 353 21.98 11.75 -2.69
CA ARG A 353 21.43 10.69 -1.82
C ARG A 353 21.15 11.27 -0.42
N ASP A 354 20.16 10.85 0.38
CA ASP A 354 20.07 9.54 1.03
C ASP A 354 18.87 9.53 2.02
N ARG A 355 17.92 8.58 1.91
CA ARG A 355 17.25 7.88 3.03
C ARG A 355 16.23 6.88 2.49
N GLY A 356 16.55 5.59 2.66
CA GLY A 356 15.71 4.48 2.22
C GLY A 356 14.69 4.02 3.25
N LEU A 357 13.58 3.51 2.73
CA LEU A 357 12.79 2.45 3.36
C LEU A 357 12.75 1.29 2.35
N VAL A 358 13.23 0.12 2.78
CA VAL A 358 13.13 -1.13 2.02
C VAL A 358 12.35 -2.09 2.88
N ALA A 359 11.16 -2.46 2.42
CA ALA A 359 10.46 -3.70 2.75
C ALA A 359 10.13 -4.35 1.41
N ALA A 360 10.68 -5.55 1.16
CA ALA A 360 10.36 -6.34 -0.03
C ALA A 360 10.49 -7.84 0.28
N GLY A 361 9.35 -8.52 0.24
CA GLY A 361 9.15 -9.83 -0.41
C GLY A 361 7.88 -9.66 -1.27
N SER A 362 7.65 -10.33 -2.38
CA SER A 362 8.28 -11.50 -3.00
C SER A 362 7.89 -11.55 -4.50
N GLU A 363 8.78 -12.12 -5.32
CA GLU A 363 8.55 -12.73 -6.65
C GLU A 363 8.12 -11.80 -7.81
N GLY A 364 8.69 -11.84 -9.02
CA GLY A 364 9.68 -12.71 -9.64
C GLY A 364 9.66 -12.41 -11.14
N THR A 365 10.52 -11.52 -11.61
CA THR A 365 10.79 -11.32 -13.05
C THR A 365 12.28 -11.12 -13.27
N ASP A 366 12.82 -12.02 -14.09
CA ASP A 366 14.22 -12.16 -14.46
C ASP A 366 14.78 -10.88 -15.10
N THR A 367 15.57 -10.12 -14.34
CA THR A 367 16.37 -9.02 -14.88
C THR A 367 17.78 -9.07 -14.30
N ALA A 368 18.72 -9.36 -15.19
CA ALA A 368 20.14 -9.54 -14.90
C ALA A 368 20.71 -8.39 -14.05
N LYS A 369 21.25 -8.72 -12.88
CA LYS A 369 21.97 -7.78 -12.00
C LYS A 369 23.18 -7.20 -12.75
N LYS A 370 23.12 -5.93 -13.15
CA LYS A 370 24.28 -5.19 -13.65
C LYS A 370 25.30 -5.02 -12.52
N ALA A 371 26.38 -5.78 -12.57
CA ALA A 371 27.54 -5.61 -11.69
C ALA A 371 28.30 -4.32 -12.05
N PRO A 372 28.90 -3.61 -11.06
CA PRO A 372 29.69 -2.42 -11.33
C PRO A 372 30.93 -2.76 -12.17
N ILE A 373 31.18 -1.96 -13.20
CA ILE A 373 32.37 -2.06 -14.06
C ILE A 373 33.60 -1.82 -13.18
N ARG A 374 34.41 -2.86 -12.98
CA ARG A 374 35.72 -2.75 -12.31
C ARG A 374 36.73 -2.21 -13.31
N THR A 375 37.01 -0.90 -13.26
CA THR A 375 38.16 -0.30 -13.95
C THR A 375 39.43 -0.58 -13.15
N GLY A 376 40.03 -1.75 -13.40
CA GLY A 376 41.33 -2.15 -12.89
C GLY A 376 41.70 -3.57 -13.36
N PRO A 377 43.00 -3.89 -13.53
CA PRO A 377 43.41 -5.22 -13.95
C PRO A 377 42.90 -6.27 -12.95
N LYS A 378 42.26 -7.31 -13.48
CA LYS A 378 41.68 -8.41 -12.69
C LYS A 378 42.83 -9.24 -12.10
N VAL A 379 43.26 -8.92 -10.88
CA VAL A 379 44.30 -9.67 -10.17
C VAL A 379 43.79 -11.09 -9.89
N GLY A 380 44.40 -12.08 -10.55
CA GLY A 380 44.12 -13.49 -10.38
C GLY A 380 44.59 -14.02 -9.01
N ARG A 381 44.02 -15.14 -8.57
CA ARG A 381 44.31 -15.75 -7.26
C ARG A 381 45.80 -16.06 -7.03
N ASN A 382 46.57 -16.27 -8.10
CA ASN A 382 48.00 -16.57 -8.06
C ASN A 382 48.91 -15.39 -8.44
N ASP A 383 48.34 -14.23 -8.78
CA ASP A 383 49.10 -13.04 -9.22
C ASP A 383 49.77 -12.33 -8.04
N PRO A 384 50.79 -11.49 -8.28
CA PRO A 384 51.38 -10.65 -7.24
C PRO A 384 50.32 -9.78 -6.57
N CYS A 385 50.32 -9.76 -5.24
CA CYS A 385 49.35 -8.98 -4.49
C CYS A 385 49.60 -7.47 -4.67
N PRO A 386 48.57 -6.66 -5.00
CA PRO A 386 48.73 -5.23 -5.32
C PRO A 386 49.15 -4.34 -4.13
N CYS A 387 49.26 -4.90 -2.92
CA CYS A 387 49.80 -4.20 -1.75
C CYS A 387 51.34 -4.13 -1.70
N GLY A 388 52.05 -4.62 -2.73
CA GLY A 388 53.51 -4.59 -2.78
C GLY A 388 54.22 -5.60 -1.87
N SER A 389 53.49 -6.54 -1.26
CA SER A 389 54.04 -7.51 -0.28
C SER A 389 54.93 -8.63 -0.86
N GLY A 390 55.09 -8.70 -2.18
CA GLY A 390 55.82 -9.78 -2.87
C GLY A 390 55.15 -11.17 -2.82
N LYS A 391 53.99 -11.31 -2.14
CA LYS A 391 53.25 -12.58 -2.00
C LYS A 391 52.16 -12.70 -3.07
N LYS A 392 51.76 -13.94 -3.41
CA LYS A 392 50.59 -14.21 -4.27
C LYS A 392 49.30 -13.74 -3.59
N TYR A 393 48.32 -13.23 -4.35
CA TYR A 393 47.07 -12.67 -3.82
C TYR A 393 46.38 -13.58 -2.79
N LYS A 394 46.27 -14.89 -3.07
CA LYS A 394 45.68 -15.89 -2.14
C LYS A 394 46.40 -16.06 -0.80
N GLN A 395 47.65 -15.62 -0.68
CA GLN A 395 48.45 -15.72 0.55
C GLN A 395 48.52 -14.37 1.30
N CYS A 396 47.84 -13.34 0.79
CA CYS A 396 47.78 -12.01 1.37
C CYS A 396 46.32 -11.54 1.46
N HIS A 397 45.86 -10.61 0.62
CA HIS A 397 44.51 -10.03 0.68
C HIS A 397 43.39 -10.99 0.22
N GLY A 398 43.74 -12.10 -0.41
CA GLY A 398 42.82 -13.17 -0.81
C GLY A 398 42.80 -14.36 0.16
N ARG A 399 43.33 -14.23 1.38
CA ARG A 399 43.14 -15.20 2.46
C ARG A 399 41.73 -14.99 3.04
N ALA A 400 40.85 -15.94 2.79
CA ALA A 400 39.61 -16.09 3.56
C ALA A 400 39.93 -16.78 4.89
#